data_AF-X0UZ83-F1
#
_entry.id   AF-X0UZ83-F1
#
_cell.length_a   1.000
_cell.length_b   1.000
_cell.length_c   1.000
_cell.angle_alpha   90.00
_cell.angle_beta   90.00
_cell.angle_gamma   90.00
#
_symmetry.space_group_name_H-M   'P 1'
#
loop_
_entity.id
_entity.type
_entity.pdbx_description
1 polymer ?
#
loop_
_entity_poly.entity_id
_entity_poly.type
_entity_poly.pdbx_seq_one_letter_code
_entity_poly.pdbx_strand_id
1 'polypeptide(L)' 'HLIEIPETLSVKQLADLLQVSAIEIIKRLMRNGIMANITQAIDYESAAAVAVDIGYETHLK' A
#
# COMPACT_ATOMS: atom_id res chain seq x y z
N HIS A 1 2.22 -14.85 -2.68
CA HIS A 1 3.44 -14.06 -2.98
C HIS A 1 3.70 -13.18 -1.77
N LEU A 2 4.76 -13.47 -1.02
CA LEU A 2 5.12 -12.71 0.18
C LEU A 2 5.91 -11.45 -0.20
N ILE A 3 5.53 -10.31 0.37
CA ILE A 3 6.28 -9.05 0.25
C ILE A 3 6.61 -8.49 1.63
N GLU A 4 7.78 -7.87 1.73
CA GLU A 4 8.21 -7.15 2.91
C GLU A 4 7.80 -5.68 2.80
N ILE A 5 7.05 -5.19 3.78
CA ILE A 5 6.62 -3.79 3.86
C ILE A 5 7.25 -3.20 5.13
N PRO A 6 7.93 -2.03 5.05
CA PRO A 6 8.44 -1.35 6.24
C PRO A 6 7.31 -0.76 7.09
N GLU A 7 7.61 -0.35 8.33
CA GLU A 7 6.63 0.30 9.22
C GLU A 7 5.91 1.48 8.57
N THR A 8 6.63 2.25 7.74
CA THR A 8 6.06 3.35 6.96
C THR A 8 6.68 3.42 5.57
N LEU A 9 5.85 3.74 4.57
CA LEU A 9 6.28 4.06 3.21
C LEU A 9 5.28 4.98 2.52
N SER A 10 5.71 5.69 1.48
CA SER A 10 4.80 6.48 0.66
C SER A 10 3.90 5.61 -0.21
N VAL A 11 2.73 6.14 -0.58
CA VAL A 11 1.84 5.53 -1.55
C VAL A 11 2.56 5.18 -2.86
N LYS A 12 3.46 6.06 -3.34
CA LYS A 12 4.31 5.79 -4.49
C LYS A 12 5.20 4.56 -4.29
N GLN A 13 5.88 4.47 -3.15
CA GLN A 13 6.75 3.32 -2.85
C GLN A 13 5.94 2.03 -2.77
N LEU A 14 4.74 2.05 -2.19
CA LEU A 14 3.87 0.88 -2.16
C LEU A 14 3.45 0.47 -3.57
N ALA A 15 3.10 1.43 -4.42
CA ALA A 15 2.75 1.19 -5.82
C ALA A 15 3.92 0.56 -6.60
N ASP A 16 5.14 1.08 -6.40
CA ASP A 16 6.36 0.57 -7.00
C ASP A 16 6.66 -0.87 -6.51
N LEU A 17 6.48 -1.17 -5.21
CA LEU A 17 6.65 -2.51 -4.64
C LEU A 17 5.64 -3.52 -5.19
N LEU A 18 4.38 -3.10 -5.32
CA LEU A 18 3.28 -3.94 -5.80
C LEU A 18 3.17 -4.01 -7.33
N GLN A 19 4.02 -3.26 -8.05
CA GLN A 19 4.02 -3.16 -9.52
C GLN A 19 2.64 -2.75 -10.07
N VAL A 20 1.98 -1.82 -9.38
CA VAL A 20 0.68 -1.25 -9.79
C VAL A 20 0.77 0.28 -9.81
N SER A 21 -0.21 0.93 -10.43
CA SER A 21 -0.24 2.41 -10.44
C SER A 21 -0.56 2.99 -9.06
N ALA A 22 0.07 4.12 -8.72
CA ALA A 22 -0.26 4.84 -7.48
C ALA A 22 -1.74 5.25 -7.42
N ILE A 23 -2.36 5.54 -8.56
CA ILE A 23 -3.79 5.84 -8.65
C ILE A 23 -4.65 4.67 -8.16
N GLU A 24 -4.27 3.44 -8.48
CA GLU A 24 -4.97 2.24 -8.03
C GLU A 24 -4.83 2.04 -6.51
N ILE A 25 -3.63 2.27 -5.96
CA ILE A 25 -3.41 2.26 -4.50
C ILE A 25 -4.29 3.31 -3.82
N ILE A 26 -4.31 4.54 -4.32
CA ILE A 26 -5.14 5.63 -3.77
C ILE A 26 -6.62 5.24 -3.79
N LYS A 27 -7.11 4.68 -4.90
CA LYS A 27 -8.51 4.23 -5.01
C LYS A 27 -8.86 3.15 -3.98
N ARG A 28 -7.92 2.26 -3.63
CA ARG A 28 -8.13 1.21 -2.63
C ARG A 28 -8.11 1.78 -1.22
N LEU A 29 -7.15 2.65 -0.92
CA LEU A 29 -7.12 3.40 0.35
C LEU A 29 -8.43 4.16 0.57
N MET A 30 -8.95 4.86 -0.44
CA MET A 30 -10.21 5.59 -0.36
C MET A 30 -11.42 4.68 -0.09
N ARG A 31 -11.45 3.46 -0.67
CA ARG A 31 -12.50 2.47 -0.36
C ARG A 31 -12.45 2.02 1.10
N ASN A 32 -11.26 2.02 1.70
CA ASN A 32 -11.04 1.71 3.12
C ASN A 32 -11.16 2.95 4.02
N GLY A 33 -11.68 4.08 3.50
CA GLY A 33 -11.88 5.33 4.27
C GLY A 33 -10.61 6.16 4.46
N ILE A 34 -9.49 5.77 3.85
CA ILE A 34 -8.20 6.45 3.97
C ILE A 34 -7.98 7.37 2.79
N MET A 35 -7.98 8.68 3.05
CA MET A 35 -7.62 9.70 2.07
C MET A 35 -6.10 9.88 2.06
N ALA A 36 -5.46 9.59 0.92
CA ALA A 36 -4.02 9.75 0.75
C ALA A 36 -3.66 10.28 -0.64
N ASN A 37 -2.53 10.98 -0.73
CA ASN A 37 -1.92 11.39 -2.00
C ASN A 37 -0.66 10.55 -2.31
N ILE A 38 -0.12 10.69 -3.54
CA ILE A 38 1.00 9.86 -4.03
C ILE A 38 2.28 9.94 -3.18
N THR A 39 2.58 11.08 -2.59
CA THR A 39 3.79 11.30 -1.77
C THR A 39 3.54 11.07 -0.28
N GLN A 40 2.29 10.88 0.13
CA GLN A 40 1.92 10.73 1.54
C GLN A 40 2.43 9.38 2.06
N ALA A 41 3.07 9.42 3.23
CA ALA A 41 3.45 8.23 3.97
C ALA A 41 2.20 7.59 4.60
N ILE A 42 2.13 6.27 4.52
CA ILE A 42 1.13 5.42 5.16
C ILE A 42 1.83 4.39 6.03
N ASP A 43 1.14 3.94 7.06
CA ASP A 43 1.62 2.89 7.94
C ASP A 43 1.53 1.50 7.30
N TYR A 44 2.21 0.55 7.93
CA TYR A 44 2.20 -0.84 7.53
C TYR A 44 0.78 -1.41 7.44
N GLU A 45 -0.11 -1.12 8.40
CA GLU A 45 -1.47 -1.67 8.42
C GLU A 45 -2.27 -1.25 7.18
N SER A 46 -2.23 0.05 6.82
CA SER A 46 -2.88 0.57 5.62
C SER A 46 -2.26 -0.01 4.34
N ALA A 47 -0.93 -0.11 4.29
CA ALA A 47 -0.23 -0.67 3.15
C ALA A 47 -0.52 -2.17 2.97
N ALA A 48 -0.56 -2.91 4.07
CA ALA A 48 -0.85 -4.33 4.12
C ALA A 48 -2.27 -4.63 3.66
N ALA A 49 -3.26 -3.84 4.12
CA ALA A 49 -4.64 -3.98 3.66
C ALA A 49 -4.76 -3.88 2.13
N VAL A 50 -4.08 -2.89 1.53
CA VAL A 50 -4.08 -2.73 0.06
C VAL A 50 -3.37 -3.88 -0.65
N ALA A 51 -2.25 -4.35 -0.11
CA ALA A 51 -1.50 -5.46 -0.69
C ALA A 51 -2.30 -6.78 -0.67
N VAL A 52 -3.01 -7.06 0.43
CA VAL A 52 -3.90 -8.22 0.59
C VAL A 52 -5.04 -8.17 -0.43
N ASP A 53 -5.64 -6.99 -0.66
CA ASP A 53 -6.69 -6.82 -1.68
C ASP A 53 -6.18 -7.08 -3.12
N ILE A 54 -4.87 -7.06 -3.34
CA ILE A 54 -4.22 -7.37 -4.63
C ILE A 54 -3.79 -8.85 -4.69
N GLY A 55 -3.90 -9.59 -3.59
CA GLY A 55 -3.54 -11.01 -3.50
C GLY A 55 -2.11 -11.28 -3.02
N TYR A 56 -1.48 -10.31 -2.34
CA TYR A 56 -0.18 -10.50 -1.70
C TYR A 56 -0.33 -10.86 -0.23
N GLU A 57 0.62 -11.66 0.26
CA GLU A 57 0.85 -11.83 1.69
C GLU A 57 1.89 -10.81 2.12
N THR A 58 1.76 -10.26 3.32
CA THR A 58 2.65 -9.20 3.79
C THR A 58 3.35 -9.59 5.08
N HIS A 59 4.60 -9.15 5.21
CA HIS A 59 5.38 -9.26 6.43
C HIS A 59 5.98 -7.91 6.76
N LEU A 60 5.89 -7.51 8.04
CA LEU A 60 6.53 -6.30 8.52
C LEU A 60 8.04 -6.52 8.50
N LYS A 61 8.75 -5.68 7.75
CA LYS A 61 10.21 -5.74 7.63
C LYS A 61 10.91 -5.30 8.91
#